data_AF-A0A9N8WBC0-F1
#
_entry.id   AF-A0A9N8WBC0-F1
#
_cell.length_a   1.000
_cell.length_b   1.000
_cell.length_c   1.000
_cell.angle_alpha   90.00
_cell.angle_beta   90.00
_cell.angle_gamma   90.00
#
_symmetry.space_group_name_H-M   'P 1'
#
loop_
_entity.id
_entity.type
_entity.pdbx_description
1 polymer ?
#
loop_
_entity_poly.entity_id
_entity_poly.type
_entity_poly.pdbx_seq_one_letter_code
_entity_poly.pdbx_strand_id
1 'polypeptide(L)'
;MSRTKFRPCIDLHDGKVKQIVGGSLNESNLDELKTNFVAKESPSYYANLYKQHDLTGAHVIKLGLGNDAAAKEALSAWPDGLQIGGGITDENAQDWIDAGAEKVIVTSFLFPDARFSLDRLQRLSATISRERLVVDLSCRKRDKKWVVAMNKWQTITDTEINQATLDLLSTYCSEFLVHAADVEGLCQGIDTELVEC
;
A
#
# COMPACT_ATOMS: atom_id res chain seq x y z
N MET A 1 14.50 0.64 -21.96
CA MET A 1 14.90 1.76 -21.10
C MET A 1 13.97 1.77 -19.90
N SER A 2 14.51 1.68 -18.68
CA SER A 2 13.75 2.00 -17.47
C SER A 2 13.30 3.46 -17.57
N ARG A 3 12.00 3.71 -17.53
CA ARG A 3 11.42 5.06 -17.56
C ARG A 3 10.70 5.26 -16.24
N THR A 4 11.13 6.23 -15.45
CA THR A 4 10.39 6.66 -14.25
C THR A 4 9.00 7.12 -14.67
N LYS A 5 7.99 6.63 -13.96
CA LYS A 5 6.58 6.97 -14.19
C LYS A 5 5.98 7.56 -12.93
N PHE A 6 5.04 8.47 -13.10
CA PHE A 6 4.17 8.92 -12.03
C PHE A 6 3.12 7.83 -11.75
N ARG A 7 2.91 7.51 -10.47
CA ARG A 7 1.91 6.54 -9.99
C ARG A 7 1.06 7.24 -8.91
N PRO A 8 -0.18 7.66 -9.20
CA PRO A 8 -1.01 8.33 -8.21
C PRO A 8 -1.66 7.34 -7.23
N CYS A 9 -2.10 7.84 -6.07
CA CYS A 9 -2.80 7.06 -5.05
C CYS A 9 -4.15 7.66 -4.66
N ILE A 10 -5.07 6.79 -4.22
CA ILE A 10 -6.35 7.15 -3.60
C ILE A 10 -6.39 6.55 -2.20
N ASP A 11 -6.11 7.38 -1.20
CA ASP A 11 -6.17 6.96 0.20
C ASP A 11 -7.59 7.14 0.74
N LEU A 12 -8.16 6.05 1.27
CA LEU A 12 -9.53 6.00 1.77
C LEU A 12 -9.53 5.88 3.29
N HIS A 13 -10.22 6.80 3.97
CA HIS A 13 -10.47 6.70 5.40
C HIS A 13 -11.89 7.17 5.72
N ASP A 14 -12.67 6.29 6.35
CA ASP A 14 -14.11 6.50 6.61
C ASP A 14 -14.88 6.74 5.30
N GLY A 15 -14.60 5.92 4.28
CA GLY A 15 -15.27 5.92 2.98
C GLY A 15 -14.99 7.14 2.11
N LYS A 16 -14.06 8.02 2.50
CA LYS A 16 -13.73 9.26 1.80
C LYS A 16 -12.27 9.29 1.39
N VAL A 17 -12.00 9.93 0.25
CA VAL A 17 -10.64 10.19 -0.20
C VAL A 17 -10.01 11.26 0.69
N LYS A 18 -8.91 10.92 1.38
CA LYS A 18 -8.25 11.78 2.36
C LYS A 18 -6.74 11.67 2.24
N GLN A 19 -6.06 12.79 2.40
CA GLN A 19 -4.62 12.81 2.68
C GLN A 19 -4.41 13.07 4.16
N ILE A 20 -3.80 12.12 4.86
CA ILE A 20 -3.50 12.22 6.29
C ILE A 20 -1.99 12.40 6.53
N VAL A 21 -1.63 12.80 7.75
CA VAL A 21 -0.24 12.69 8.23
C VAL A 21 -0.09 11.29 8.82
N GLY A 22 0.71 10.42 8.17
CA GLY A 22 0.76 8.98 8.47
C GLY A 22 0.96 8.66 9.96
N GLY A 23 1.86 9.38 10.63
CA GLY A 23 2.16 9.21 12.06
C GLY A 23 1.06 9.64 13.04
N SER A 24 -0.04 10.27 12.57
CA SER A 24 -1.16 10.72 13.42
C SER A 24 -2.33 9.75 13.46
N LEU A 25 -2.30 8.66 12.67
CA LEU A 25 -3.38 7.70 12.64
C LEU A 25 -3.40 6.85 13.92
N ASN A 26 -4.35 7.12 14.81
CA ASN A 26 -4.59 6.35 16.02
C ASN A 26 -6.06 5.94 16.13
N GLU A 27 -6.33 4.63 16.19
CA GLU A 27 -7.70 4.09 16.30
C GLU A 27 -8.29 4.29 17.70
N SER A 28 -7.45 4.41 18.74
CA SER A 28 -7.92 4.65 20.11
C SER A 28 -8.15 6.13 20.41
N ASN A 29 -7.72 7.03 19.52
CA ASN A 29 -7.95 8.46 19.64
C ASN A 29 -8.10 9.12 18.27
N LEU A 30 -9.30 9.07 17.71
CA LEU A 30 -9.61 9.65 16.39
C LEU A 30 -9.49 11.19 16.37
N ASP A 31 -9.56 11.86 17.53
CA ASP A 31 -9.44 13.31 17.65
C ASP A 31 -8.00 13.81 17.36
N GLU A 32 -7.00 12.93 17.39
CA GLU A 32 -5.60 13.24 17.07
C GLU A 32 -5.25 13.07 15.59
N LEU A 33 -6.17 12.54 14.76
CA LEU A 33 -5.92 12.32 13.34
C LEU A 33 -5.72 13.66 12.61
N LYS A 34 -4.49 13.92 12.18
CA LYS A 34 -4.17 15.10 11.38
C LYS A 34 -4.44 14.80 9.92
N THR A 35 -5.36 15.57 9.36
CA THR A 35 -5.74 15.50 7.94
C THR A 35 -5.22 16.74 7.24
N ASN A 36 -4.43 16.55 6.18
CA ASN A 36 -3.98 17.64 5.33
C ASN A 36 -5.07 18.04 4.33
N PHE A 37 -5.82 17.06 3.82
CA PHE A 37 -6.89 17.30 2.86
C PHE A 37 -7.98 16.22 2.91
N VAL A 38 -9.23 16.64 2.73
CA VAL A 38 -10.38 15.76 2.48
C VAL A 38 -10.95 16.15 1.14
N ALA A 39 -11.00 15.21 0.20
CA ALA A 39 -11.58 15.44 -1.11
C ALA A 39 -13.10 15.67 -1.03
N LYS A 40 -13.62 16.47 -1.95
CA LYS A 40 -15.07 16.58 -2.16
C LYS A 40 -15.56 15.53 -3.14
N GLU A 41 -14.68 15.13 -4.05
CA GLU A 41 -14.90 14.21 -5.14
C GLU A 41 -14.84 12.76 -4.66
N SER A 42 -15.57 11.89 -5.34
CA SER A 42 -15.66 10.48 -5.00
C SER A 42 -14.40 9.69 -5.40
N PRO A 43 -14.16 8.51 -4.83
CA PRO A 43 -13.10 7.61 -5.30
C PRO A 43 -13.21 7.29 -6.80
N SER A 44 -14.42 7.10 -7.33
CA SER A 44 -14.65 6.86 -8.76
C SER A 44 -14.29 8.04 -9.65
N TYR A 45 -14.41 9.28 -9.16
CA TYR A 45 -13.96 10.47 -9.89
C TYR A 45 -12.46 10.39 -10.15
N TYR A 46 -11.66 10.13 -9.11
CA TYR A 46 -10.20 10.02 -9.26
C TYR A 46 -9.79 8.80 -10.08
N ALA A 47 -10.44 7.66 -9.90
CA ALA A 47 -10.21 6.47 -10.74
C ALA A 47 -10.44 6.77 -12.24
N ASN A 48 -11.53 7.47 -12.58
CA ASN A 48 -11.79 7.90 -13.95
C ASN A 48 -10.78 8.92 -14.46
N LEU A 49 -10.33 9.85 -13.61
CA LEU A 49 -9.28 10.81 -13.97
C LEU A 49 -7.97 10.08 -14.30
N TYR A 50 -7.58 9.08 -13.49
CA TYR A 50 -6.37 8.29 -13.74
C TYR A 50 -6.49 7.49 -15.04
N LYS A 51 -7.65 6.90 -15.29
CA LYS A 51 -7.99 6.20 -16.53
C LYS A 51 -7.86 7.10 -17.76
N GLN A 52 -8.41 8.31 -17.69
CA GLN A 52 -8.34 9.30 -18.79
C GLN A 52 -6.89 9.66 -19.16
N HIS A 53 -5.98 9.59 -18.21
CA HIS A 53 -4.56 9.90 -18.38
C HIS A 53 -3.66 8.66 -18.50
N ASP A 54 -4.23 7.46 -18.60
CA ASP A 54 -3.51 6.18 -18.68
C ASP A 54 -2.46 6.00 -17.56
N LEU A 55 -2.81 6.43 -16.35
CA LEU A 55 -1.93 6.37 -15.17
C LEU A 55 -1.97 4.97 -14.53
N THR A 56 -1.48 3.98 -15.28
CA THR A 56 -1.37 2.58 -14.83
C THR A 56 -0.56 2.44 -13.55
N GLY A 57 -0.78 1.36 -12.79
CA GLY A 57 -0.13 1.10 -11.49
C GLY A 57 -0.48 2.11 -10.40
N ALA A 58 -1.55 2.88 -10.59
CA ALA A 58 -2.16 3.65 -9.53
C ALA A 58 -2.78 2.71 -8.48
N HIS A 59 -2.80 3.14 -7.22
CA HIS A 59 -3.24 2.29 -6.12
C HIS A 59 -4.26 2.97 -5.20
N VAL A 60 -5.20 2.19 -4.72
CA VAL A 60 -6.17 2.57 -3.69
C VAL A 60 -5.70 1.96 -2.37
N ILE A 61 -5.63 2.75 -1.30
CA ILE A 61 -5.22 2.27 0.03
C ILE A 61 -6.36 2.47 1.02
N LYS A 62 -6.82 1.37 1.64
CA LYS A 62 -7.81 1.41 2.71
C LYS A 62 -7.12 1.64 4.05
N LEU A 63 -7.34 2.82 4.63
CA LEU A 63 -6.84 3.21 5.94
C LEU A 63 -7.95 2.98 6.98
N GLY A 64 -7.88 1.85 7.69
CA GLY A 64 -8.87 1.46 8.68
C GLY A 64 -10.15 0.85 8.10
N LEU A 65 -11.17 0.72 8.94
CA LEU A 65 -12.45 0.09 8.62
C LEU A 65 -13.36 1.01 7.79
N GLY A 66 -14.40 0.43 7.18
CA GLY A 66 -15.47 1.19 6.49
C GLY A 66 -15.14 1.66 5.06
N ASN A 67 -14.00 1.24 4.50
CA ASN A 67 -13.55 1.72 3.18
C ASN A 67 -13.93 0.80 2.01
N ASP A 68 -14.48 -0.39 2.26
CA ASP A 68 -14.67 -1.40 1.20
C ASP A 68 -15.62 -0.96 0.09
N ALA A 69 -16.71 -0.27 0.43
CA ALA A 69 -17.66 0.26 -0.55
C ALA A 69 -16.99 1.31 -1.45
N ALA A 70 -16.24 2.24 -0.85
CA ALA A 70 -15.49 3.28 -1.56
C ALA A 70 -14.37 2.70 -2.43
N ALA A 71 -13.69 1.65 -1.97
CA ALA A 71 -12.68 0.94 -2.74
C ALA A 71 -13.31 0.26 -3.96
N LYS A 72 -14.42 -0.49 -3.77
CA LYS A 72 -15.15 -1.12 -4.88
C LYS A 72 -15.69 -0.09 -5.88
N GLU A 73 -16.10 1.09 -5.42
CA GLU A 73 -16.51 2.21 -6.27
C GLU A 73 -15.37 2.66 -7.20
N ALA A 74 -14.15 2.83 -6.67
CA ALA A 74 -12.97 3.17 -7.47
C ALA A 74 -12.59 2.07 -8.46
N LEU A 75 -12.52 0.81 -8.00
CA LEU A 75 -12.19 -0.35 -8.85
C LEU A 75 -13.19 -0.52 -10.00
N SER A 76 -14.48 -0.33 -9.74
CA SER A 76 -15.54 -0.44 -10.75
C SER A 76 -15.45 0.64 -11.83
N ALA A 77 -14.88 1.81 -11.53
CA ALA A 77 -14.68 2.87 -12.51
C ALA A 77 -13.56 2.55 -13.52
N TRP A 78 -12.56 1.77 -13.09
CA TRP A 78 -11.48 1.29 -13.95
C TRP A 78 -11.08 -0.15 -13.62
N PRO A 79 -11.87 -1.15 -14.10
CA PRO A 79 -11.54 -2.56 -13.92
C PRO A 79 -10.17 -2.90 -14.49
N ASP A 80 -9.39 -3.69 -13.74
CA ASP A 80 -7.99 -4.05 -14.01
C ASP A 80 -7.05 -2.84 -14.19
N GLY A 81 -7.44 -1.64 -13.75
CA GLY A 81 -6.65 -0.42 -13.87
C GLY A 81 -6.00 0.08 -12.59
N LEU A 82 -6.47 -0.40 -11.43
CA LEU A 82 -6.04 0.05 -10.11
C LEU A 82 -5.60 -1.13 -9.25
N GLN A 83 -4.56 -0.91 -8.45
CA GLN A 83 -4.16 -1.83 -7.38
C GLN A 83 -4.91 -1.50 -6.08
N ILE A 84 -5.04 -2.45 -5.15
CA ILE A 84 -5.75 -2.24 -3.88
C ILE A 84 -4.96 -2.77 -2.68
N GLY A 85 -4.77 -1.93 -1.66
CA GLY A 85 -4.13 -2.27 -0.39
C GLY A 85 -4.98 -1.95 0.83
N GLY A 86 -4.53 -2.40 2.00
CA GLY A 86 -5.16 -2.18 3.30
C GLY A 86 -6.05 -3.34 3.74
N GLY A 87 -5.54 -4.13 4.68
CA GLY A 87 -6.26 -5.30 5.23
C GLY A 87 -6.36 -6.49 4.26
N ILE A 88 -5.44 -6.62 3.32
CA ILE A 88 -5.36 -7.77 2.40
C ILE A 88 -4.84 -9.00 3.14
N THR A 89 -5.51 -10.14 2.95
CA THR A 89 -5.16 -11.46 3.48
C THR A 89 -5.28 -12.52 2.38
N ASP A 90 -4.77 -13.73 2.63
CA ASP A 90 -4.96 -14.87 1.74
C ASP A 90 -6.44 -15.28 1.58
N GLU A 91 -7.29 -14.92 2.54
CA GLU A 91 -8.73 -15.20 2.52
C GLU A 91 -9.54 -14.23 1.65
N ASN A 92 -9.11 -12.97 1.53
CA ASN A 92 -9.88 -11.94 0.80
C ASN A 92 -9.23 -11.46 -0.50
N ALA A 93 -7.99 -11.85 -0.78
CA ALA A 93 -7.25 -11.37 -1.94
C ALA A 93 -7.97 -11.65 -3.26
N GLN A 94 -8.55 -12.85 -3.42
CA GLN A 94 -9.28 -13.21 -4.63
C GLN A 94 -10.52 -12.34 -4.81
N ASP A 95 -11.28 -12.05 -3.75
CA ASP A 95 -12.46 -11.21 -3.81
C ASP A 95 -12.15 -9.80 -4.33
N TRP A 96 -10.96 -9.27 -4.02
CA TRP A 96 -10.51 -7.97 -4.52
C TRP A 96 -10.11 -7.99 -6.00
N ILE A 97 -9.49 -9.08 -6.46
CA ILE A 97 -9.22 -9.30 -7.88
C ILE A 97 -10.55 -9.41 -8.64
N ASP A 98 -11.50 -10.20 -8.13
CA ASP A 98 -12.83 -10.37 -8.73
C ASP A 98 -13.65 -9.07 -8.72
N ALA A 99 -13.41 -8.19 -7.74
CA ALA A 99 -13.98 -6.85 -7.67
C ALA A 99 -13.35 -5.84 -8.66
N GLY A 100 -12.39 -6.27 -9.49
CA GLY A 100 -11.79 -5.48 -10.56
C GLY A 100 -10.43 -4.87 -10.25
N ALA A 101 -9.73 -5.30 -9.18
CA ALA A 101 -8.36 -4.88 -8.94
C ALA A 101 -7.38 -5.51 -9.94
N GLU A 102 -6.46 -4.70 -10.48
CA GLU A 102 -5.34 -5.17 -11.30
C GLU A 102 -4.43 -6.10 -10.48
N LYS A 103 -4.12 -5.67 -9.25
CA LYS A 103 -3.28 -6.36 -8.26
C LYS A 103 -3.77 -6.04 -6.85
N VAL A 104 -3.44 -6.91 -5.89
CA VAL A 104 -3.58 -6.58 -4.45
C VAL A 104 -2.22 -6.25 -3.85
N ILE A 105 -2.24 -5.36 -2.86
CA ILE A 105 -1.07 -4.89 -2.12
C ILE A 105 -1.16 -5.43 -0.70
N VAL A 106 -0.28 -6.38 -0.37
CA VAL A 106 -0.19 -6.94 0.97
C VAL A 106 0.77 -6.13 1.83
N THR A 107 0.37 -5.86 3.08
CA THR A 107 1.11 -5.06 4.07
C THR A 107 1.37 -5.89 5.34
N SER A 108 0.68 -5.55 6.45
CA SER A 108 0.89 -6.11 7.78
C SER A 108 0.60 -7.61 7.90
N PHE A 109 -0.20 -8.18 6.99
CA PHE A 109 -0.51 -9.61 7.00
C PHE A 109 0.75 -10.48 6.92
N LEU A 110 1.81 -10.04 6.24
CA LEU A 110 3.06 -10.80 6.13
C LEU A 110 3.89 -10.83 7.42
N PHE A 111 3.51 -10.06 8.44
CA PHE A 111 4.32 -9.86 9.65
C PHE A 111 3.55 -10.20 10.94
N PRO A 112 3.05 -11.45 11.12
CA PRO A 112 2.48 -11.85 12.40
C PRO A 112 3.51 -11.66 13.51
N ASP A 113 3.09 -11.04 14.62
CA ASP A 113 3.96 -10.74 15.77
C ASP A 113 5.25 -9.99 15.40
N ALA A 114 5.17 -9.14 14.36
CA ALA A 114 6.30 -8.37 13.82
C ALA A 114 7.45 -9.21 13.26
N ARG A 115 7.16 -10.44 12.81
CA ARG A 115 8.11 -11.33 12.15
C ARG A 115 7.63 -11.72 10.77
N PHE A 116 8.52 -11.66 9.79
CA PHE A 116 8.18 -12.04 8.42
C PHE A 116 7.74 -13.51 8.32
N SER A 117 6.64 -13.77 7.61
CA SER A 117 6.10 -15.09 7.36
C SER A 117 6.14 -15.42 5.87
N LEU A 118 7.14 -16.21 5.47
CA LEU A 118 7.23 -16.73 4.10
C LEU A 118 6.00 -17.56 3.73
N ASP A 119 5.48 -18.37 4.65
CA ASP A 119 4.29 -19.20 4.43
C ASP A 119 3.07 -18.36 4.03
N ARG A 120 2.87 -17.19 4.66
CA ARG A 120 1.78 -16.27 4.32
C ARG A 120 1.94 -15.67 2.93
N LEU A 121 3.16 -15.29 2.56
CA LEU A 121 3.48 -14.79 1.23
C LEU A 121 3.25 -15.86 0.15
N GLN A 122 3.69 -17.09 0.41
CA GLN A 122 3.51 -18.23 -0.49
C GLN A 122 2.02 -18.53 -0.72
N ARG A 123 1.20 -18.54 0.35
CA ARG A 123 -0.24 -18.76 0.22
C ARG A 123 -0.91 -17.67 -0.60
N LEU A 124 -0.61 -16.39 -0.32
CA LEU A 124 -1.13 -15.27 -1.12
C LEU A 124 -0.76 -15.42 -2.60
N SER A 125 0.53 -15.65 -2.89
CA SER A 125 0.99 -15.84 -4.26
C SER A 125 0.36 -17.07 -4.93
N ALA A 126 0.02 -18.11 -4.19
CA ALA A 126 -0.67 -19.28 -4.73
C ALA A 126 -2.14 -18.99 -5.03
N THR A 127 -2.82 -18.18 -4.19
CA THR A 127 -4.23 -17.81 -4.37
C THR A 127 -4.44 -16.96 -5.62
N ILE A 128 -3.65 -15.90 -5.81
CA ILE A 128 -3.89 -14.90 -6.86
C ILE A 128 -2.82 -14.81 -7.95
N SER A 129 -1.77 -15.64 -7.88
CA SER A 129 -0.53 -15.57 -8.67
C SER A 129 0.40 -14.41 -8.30
N ARG A 130 1.70 -14.62 -8.58
CA ARG A 130 2.76 -13.62 -8.43
C ARG A 130 2.50 -12.31 -9.18
N GLU A 131 1.93 -12.40 -10.38
CA GLU A 131 1.73 -11.24 -11.26
C GLU A 131 0.63 -10.29 -10.74
N ARG A 132 -0.26 -10.79 -9.89
CA ARG A 132 -1.33 -10.00 -9.24
C ARG A 132 -0.96 -9.54 -7.82
N LEU A 133 0.24 -9.82 -7.35
CA LEU A 133 0.67 -9.50 -5.98
C LEU A 133 1.73 -8.40 -5.97
N VAL A 134 1.49 -7.40 -5.12
CA VAL A 134 2.43 -6.34 -4.73
C VAL A 134 2.72 -6.47 -3.24
N VAL A 135 3.98 -6.35 -2.84
CA VAL A 135 4.38 -6.32 -1.43
C VAL A 135 4.70 -4.88 -1.04
N ASP A 136 3.98 -4.35 -0.05
CA ASP A 136 4.27 -3.05 0.54
C ASP A 136 5.34 -3.18 1.64
N LEU A 137 6.47 -2.54 1.40
CA LEU A 137 7.62 -2.44 2.30
C LEU A 137 7.70 -1.05 2.88
N SER A 138 6.72 -0.78 3.71
CA SER A 138 6.68 0.25 4.72
C SER A 138 7.93 0.19 5.62
N CYS A 139 8.81 1.20 5.59
CA CYS A 139 10.08 1.19 6.33
C CYS A 139 10.43 2.48 7.09
N ARG A 140 11.30 2.31 8.09
CA ARG A 140 11.94 3.40 8.84
C ARG A 140 13.45 3.25 8.83
N LYS A 141 14.15 4.38 8.89
CA LYS A 141 15.60 4.39 9.02
C LYS A 141 16.02 4.04 10.45
N ARG A 142 16.93 3.07 10.58
CA ARG A 142 17.61 2.69 11.81
C ARG A 142 19.12 2.66 11.52
N ASP A 143 19.82 3.63 12.09
CA ASP A 143 21.24 3.88 11.80
C ASP A 143 21.48 4.09 10.29
N LYS A 144 22.13 3.11 9.65
CA LYS A 144 22.45 3.11 8.20
C LYS A 144 21.62 2.11 7.41
N LYS A 145 20.51 1.64 7.96
CA LYS A 145 19.67 0.58 7.39
C LYS A 145 18.21 1.00 7.39
N TRP A 146 17.42 0.42 6.48
CA TRP A 146 15.97 0.55 6.49
C TRP A 146 15.36 -0.76 6.96
N VAL A 147 14.49 -0.67 7.95
CA VAL A 147 13.83 -1.82 8.55
C VAL A 147 12.34 -1.67 8.34
N VAL A 148 11.69 -2.77 7.95
CA VAL A 148 10.24 -2.80 7.76
C VAL A 148 9.56 -2.45 9.09
N ALA A 149 8.60 -1.55 9.01
CA ALA A 149 7.79 -1.07 10.10
C ALA A 149 6.32 -1.36 9.79
N MET A 150 5.59 -1.81 10.79
CA MET A 150 4.18 -2.17 10.69
C MET A 150 3.35 -1.47 11.78
N ASN A 151 2.04 -1.73 11.78
CA ASN A 151 1.08 -1.13 12.72
C ASN A 151 1.21 0.40 12.76
N LYS A 152 1.04 1.04 11.59
CA LYS A 152 1.12 2.51 11.44
C LYS A 152 2.45 3.05 11.95
N TRP A 153 3.54 2.37 11.58
CA TRP A 153 4.91 2.79 11.87
C TRP A 153 5.34 2.68 13.33
N GLN A 154 4.51 2.10 14.20
CA GLN A 154 4.74 2.01 15.63
C GLN A 154 5.55 0.76 16.01
N THR A 155 5.50 -0.30 15.20
CA THR A 155 6.21 -1.56 15.48
C THR A 155 7.29 -1.79 14.42
N ILE A 156 8.55 -1.88 14.84
CA ILE A 156 9.67 -2.26 13.98
C ILE A 156 9.76 -3.79 13.94
N THR A 157 9.88 -4.35 12.74
CA THR A 157 10.06 -5.79 12.53
C THR A 157 11.54 -6.19 12.57
N ASP A 158 11.84 -7.47 12.43
CA ASP A 158 13.20 -7.99 12.25
C ASP A 158 13.67 -7.98 10.79
N THR A 159 12.86 -7.45 9.87
CA THR A 159 13.11 -7.53 8.42
C THR A 159 13.76 -6.27 7.88
N GLU A 160 15.03 -6.38 7.50
CA GLU A 160 15.79 -5.33 6.82
C GLU A 160 15.44 -5.29 5.32
N ILE A 161 15.30 -4.09 4.76
CA ILE A 161 15.22 -3.88 3.32
C ILE A 161 16.65 -3.90 2.76
N ASN A 162 16.95 -4.96 2.00
CA ASN A 162 18.20 -5.14 1.29
C ASN A 162 17.99 -6.10 0.10
N GLN A 163 19.02 -6.26 -0.74
CA GLN A 163 18.97 -7.12 -1.92
C GLN A 163 18.48 -8.55 -1.62
N ALA A 164 18.96 -9.19 -0.55
CA ALA A 164 18.60 -10.57 -0.25
C ALA A 164 17.12 -10.71 0.13
N THR A 165 16.57 -9.76 0.91
CA THR A 165 15.14 -9.70 1.21
C THR A 165 14.33 -9.48 -0.06
N LEU A 166 14.71 -8.52 -0.91
CA LEU A 166 14.00 -8.23 -2.16
C LEU A 166 14.03 -9.41 -3.14
N ASP A 167 15.17 -10.10 -3.26
CA ASP A 167 15.30 -11.30 -4.10
C ASP A 167 14.33 -12.40 -3.64
N LEU A 168 14.29 -12.68 -2.34
CA LEU A 168 13.36 -13.65 -1.76
C LEU A 168 11.90 -13.28 -2.05
N LEU A 169 11.51 -12.03 -1.78
CA LEU A 169 10.13 -11.58 -1.97
C LEU A 169 9.73 -11.57 -3.44
N SER A 170 10.63 -11.19 -4.35
CA SER A 170 10.39 -11.09 -5.80
C SER A 170 10.07 -12.44 -6.47
N THR A 171 10.36 -13.55 -5.78
CA THR A 171 9.95 -14.89 -6.18
C THR A 171 8.43 -15.08 -6.11
N TYR A 172 7.73 -14.29 -5.29
CA TYR A 172 6.31 -14.45 -4.99
C TYR A 172 5.46 -13.20 -5.31
N CYS A 173 6.07 -12.03 -5.53
CA CYS A 173 5.39 -10.84 -6.02
C CYS A 173 6.02 -10.33 -7.32
N SER A 174 5.27 -9.51 -8.06
CA SER A 174 5.74 -8.87 -9.30
C SER A 174 6.20 -7.43 -9.09
N GLU A 175 5.88 -6.84 -7.93
CA GLU A 175 6.11 -5.43 -7.66
C GLU A 175 6.29 -5.19 -6.16
N PHE A 176 7.05 -4.13 -5.85
CA PHE A 176 7.22 -3.60 -4.50
C PHE A 176 6.66 -2.19 -4.45
N LEU A 177 5.90 -1.90 -3.39
CA LEU A 177 5.54 -0.53 -3.01
C LEU A 177 6.36 -0.16 -1.78
N VAL A 178 7.28 0.79 -1.90
CA VAL A 178 8.18 1.17 -0.79
C VAL A 178 7.71 2.50 -0.20
N HIS A 179 7.30 2.47 1.06
CA HIS A 179 6.85 3.66 1.78
C HIS A 179 7.88 4.08 2.83
N ALA A 180 8.38 5.31 2.72
CA ALA A 180 9.29 5.92 3.68
C ALA A 180 8.51 6.59 4.82
N ALA A 181 8.31 5.87 5.92
CA ALA A 181 7.48 6.33 7.04
C ALA A 181 7.94 7.67 7.65
N ASP A 182 9.25 7.92 7.65
CA ASP A 182 9.84 9.06 8.34
C ASP A 182 9.56 10.40 7.62
N VAL A 183 9.14 10.36 6.35
CA VAL A 183 8.82 11.57 5.55
C VAL A 183 7.36 11.61 5.06
N GLU A 184 6.58 10.56 5.34
CA GLU A 184 5.22 10.41 4.85
C GLU A 184 4.28 11.52 5.36
N GLY A 185 3.62 12.21 4.42
CA GLY A 185 2.65 13.27 4.73
C GLY A 185 3.25 14.58 5.25
N LEU A 186 4.59 14.70 5.34
CA LEU A 186 5.27 15.91 5.79
C LEU A 186 5.49 16.94 4.66
N CYS A 187 5.31 16.55 3.40
CA CYS A 187 5.54 17.39 2.22
C CYS A 187 6.98 17.97 2.16
N GLN A 188 7.98 17.22 2.63
CA GLN A 188 9.39 17.64 2.70
C GLN A 188 10.28 17.05 1.59
N GLY A 189 9.70 16.33 0.62
CA GLY A 189 10.44 15.60 -0.41
C GLY A 189 10.57 14.12 -0.11
N ILE A 190 11.29 13.40 -0.99
CA ILE A 190 11.52 11.96 -0.89
C ILE A 190 12.76 11.65 -0.03
N ASP A 191 12.83 10.45 0.54
CA ASP A 191 14.07 9.90 1.08
C ASP A 191 14.96 9.40 -0.09
N THR A 192 15.93 10.22 -0.51
CA THR A 192 16.79 9.89 -1.65
C THR A 192 17.73 8.72 -1.37
N GLU A 193 18.16 8.55 -0.12
CA GLU A 193 19.07 7.45 0.24
C GLU A 193 18.35 6.10 0.18
N LEU A 194 17.06 6.05 0.54
CA LEU A 194 16.23 4.85 0.38
C LEU A 194 16.04 4.46 -1.09
N VAL A 195 15.93 5.45 -1.99
CA VAL A 195 15.76 5.16 -3.43
C VAL A 195 17.03 4.55 -4.04
N GLU A 196 18.19 4.82 -3.44
CA GLU A 196 19.50 4.32 -3.90
C GLU A 196 19.90 2.96 -3.27
N CYS A 197 19.18 2.47 -2.26
CA CYS A 197 19.61 1.35 -1.40
C CYS A 197 19.45 -0.05 -2.01
#